data_AF-A0A925VCX9-F1
#
_entry.id   AF-A0A925VCX9-F1
#
_cell.length_a   1.000
_cell.length_b   1.000
_cell.length_c   1.000
_cell.angle_alpha   90.00
_cell.angle_beta   90.00
_cell.angle_gamma   90.00
#
_symmetry.space_group_name_H-M   'P 1'
#
loop_
_entity.id
_entity.type
_entity.pdbx_description
1 polymer ?
#
loop_
_entity_poly.entity_id
_entity_poly.type
_entity_poly.pdbx_seq_one_letter_code
_entity_poly.pdbx_strand_id
1 'polypeptide(L)'
;MRWTAAAMALGALVPGVASATNGTRPRTPVLWEDVPCMTLHDRSQGATFHLPYGIPFEDLEVTPDEVADSRRHQFFAYCRPHHPQDFLPTWITGADVQSAADKMLLTVDTVEPDDILASNSSWQDCWYRINDDDERRPIDQAHADEGVDWDTTGLPAGGYTLYGYTYEPVFNVWWLRPGVLKLHDGDPDAIGPVGVVSTGELTPYRNETVTVEGCVDAIEGTTYTVSWALVSAEDPEWVEYEAGLAVEGEDFAFDFTPPAELAGQSGMLRVEFADPMGRSYTTYQAKNMLVINADDPEACDDGGSFIGTPCSESSSGSESDDAGTTAPTGITEASEGSTSSSPMQTGDDGGDSLEGCACTSDRAPSSGAWMLAMCGLALARRRPRPRCSVRS
;
A
#
# COMPACT_ATOMS: atom_id res chain seq x y z
N MET A 1 -50.61 -3.58 -62.69
CA MET A 1 -50.39 -3.27 -61.25
C MET A 1 -49.20 -4.08 -60.77
N ARG A 2 -48.19 -3.44 -60.17
CA ARG A 2 -47.07 -4.10 -59.50
C ARG A 2 -47.15 -3.75 -58.01
N TRP A 3 -47.15 -4.75 -57.14
CA TRP A 3 -47.02 -4.57 -55.70
C TRP A 3 -45.66 -5.17 -55.30
N THR A 4 -44.70 -4.31 -54.96
CA THR A 4 -43.41 -4.71 -54.41
C THR A 4 -43.57 -4.90 -52.91
N ALA A 5 -43.40 -6.12 -52.41
CA ALA A 5 -43.42 -6.39 -50.97
C ALA A 5 -42.10 -5.90 -50.34
N ALA A 6 -42.19 -5.01 -49.36
CA ALA A 6 -41.07 -4.61 -48.53
C ALA A 6 -41.01 -5.52 -47.29
N ALA A 7 -40.10 -6.49 -47.29
CA ALA A 7 -39.81 -7.29 -46.10
C ALA A 7 -38.91 -6.49 -45.16
N MET A 8 -39.49 -5.90 -44.12
CA MET A 8 -38.76 -5.17 -43.08
C MET A 8 -38.22 -6.18 -42.07
N ALA A 9 -36.94 -6.56 -42.21
CA ALA A 9 -36.29 -7.51 -41.33
C ALA A 9 -36.03 -6.86 -39.95
N LEU A 10 -36.87 -7.22 -38.96
CA LEU A 10 -36.72 -6.77 -37.59
C LEU A 10 -35.59 -7.58 -36.92
N GLY A 11 -34.37 -7.07 -37.00
CA GLY A 11 -33.21 -7.66 -36.33
C GLY A 11 -33.40 -7.61 -34.81
N ALA A 12 -33.59 -8.77 -34.19
CA ALA A 12 -33.69 -8.87 -32.75
C ALA A 12 -32.32 -8.57 -32.11
N LEU A 13 -32.17 -7.37 -31.55
CA LEU A 13 -31.09 -7.04 -30.62
C LEU A 13 -31.31 -7.87 -29.35
N VAL A 14 -30.69 -9.04 -29.28
CA VAL A 14 -30.58 -9.79 -28.03
C VAL A 14 -29.72 -8.93 -27.08
N PRO A 15 -30.21 -8.57 -25.88
CA PRO A 15 -29.37 -7.90 -24.91
C PRO A 15 -28.24 -8.86 -24.53
N GLY A 16 -27.02 -8.53 -24.95
CA GLY A 16 -25.83 -9.18 -24.43
C GLY A 16 -25.81 -8.95 -22.93
N VAL A 17 -25.96 -10.02 -22.15
CA VAL A 17 -25.78 -9.95 -20.70
C VAL A 17 -24.28 -9.72 -20.49
N ALA A 18 -23.91 -8.45 -20.30
CA ALA A 18 -22.54 -8.08 -19.95
C ALA A 18 -22.20 -8.78 -18.63
N SER A 19 -21.42 -9.85 -18.73
CA SER A 19 -20.87 -10.50 -17.54
C SER A 19 -19.73 -9.63 -17.08
N ALA A 20 -19.95 -8.90 -15.98
CA ALA A 20 -18.95 -8.09 -15.29
C ALA A 20 -17.90 -9.02 -14.63
N THR A 21 -17.11 -9.68 -15.47
CA THR A 21 -16.15 -10.73 -15.08
C THR A 21 -14.99 -10.10 -14.30
N ASN A 22 -14.73 -8.81 -14.53
CA ASN A 22 -13.58 -8.05 -14.04
C ASN A 22 -13.72 -7.55 -12.60
N GLY A 23 -14.87 -7.79 -11.95
CA GLY A 23 -15.03 -7.58 -10.50
C GLY A 23 -14.47 -8.72 -9.64
N THR A 24 -13.88 -9.76 -10.25
CA THR A 24 -13.51 -11.01 -9.53
C THR A 24 -12.05 -11.44 -9.65
N ARG A 25 -11.25 -10.82 -10.53
CA ARG A 25 -9.79 -11.05 -10.59
C ARG A 25 -9.08 -9.98 -9.73
N PRO A 26 -8.10 -10.34 -8.89
CA PRO A 26 -7.22 -9.37 -8.24
C PRO A 26 -6.51 -8.51 -9.30
N ARG A 27 -6.33 -7.22 -9.00
CA ARG A 27 -5.57 -6.28 -9.85
C ARG A 27 -4.12 -6.73 -9.94
N THR A 28 -3.55 -6.69 -11.13
CA THR A 28 -2.17 -7.14 -11.35
C THR A 28 -1.17 -6.10 -10.81
N PRO A 29 -0.42 -6.41 -9.74
CA PRO A 29 0.50 -5.47 -9.12
C PRO A 29 1.73 -5.23 -9.99
N VAL A 30 2.37 -4.08 -9.77
CA VAL A 30 3.79 -3.91 -10.08
C VAL A 30 4.59 -4.59 -8.98
N LEU A 31 5.52 -5.47 -9.36
CA LEU A 31 6.50 -6.07 -8.44
C LEU A 31 7.81 -5.29 -8.51
N TRP A 32 8.43 -5.13 -7.34
CA TRP A 32 9.69 -4.42 -7.17
C TRP A 32 10.75 -5.42 -6.72
N GLU A 33 11.64 -5.81 -7.63
CA GLU A 33 12.67 -6.82 -7.39
C GLU A 33 14.00 -6.17 -6.97
N ASP A 34 14.67 -6.77 -5.98
CA ASP A 34 16.02 -6.42 -5.49
C ASP A 34 16.30 -4.92 -5.33
N VAL A 35 15.29 -4.17 -4.87
CA VAL A 35 15.37 -2.72 -4.75
C VAL A 35 16.26 -2.29 -3.57
N PRO A 36 17.33 -1.50 -3.80
CA PRO A 36 18.13 -0.96 -2.71
C PRO A 36 17.36 0.12 -1.96
N CYS A 37 17.56 0.12 -0.64
CA CYS A 37 16.96 1.05 0.31
C CYS A 37 17.25 2.53 -0.02
N MET A 38 18.49 2.84 -0.36
CA MET A 38 18.91 4.14 -0.90
C MET A 38 19.39 3.96 -2.34
N THR A 39 18.98 4.85 -3.24
CA THR A 39 19.51 4.93 -4.62
C THR A 39 20.02 6.35 -4.87
N LEU A 40 21.31 6.53 -5.16
CA LEU A 40 21.87 7.83 -5.54
C LEU A 40 21.95 7.93 -7.08
N HIS A 41 21.41 8.98 -7.67
CA HIS A 41 21.47 9.22 -9.13
C HIS A 41 22.09 10.59 -9.45
N ASP A 42 23.32 10.55 -9.95
CA ASP A 42 24.10 11.71 -10.41
C ASP A 42 23.78 12.04 -11.88
N ARG A 43 22.93 13.04 -12.09
CA ARG A 43 22.55 13.49 -13.44
C ARG A 43 23.71 14.08 -14.23
N SER A 44 24.81 14.46 -13.58
CA SER A 44 26.01 14.93 -14.28
C SER A 44 26.72 13.80 -15.05
N GLN A 45 26.45 12.54 -14.72
CA GLN A 45 26.96 11.36 -15.43
C GLN A 45 25.94 10.75 -16.40
N GLY A 46 24.64 10.98 -16.18
CA GLY A 46 23.58 10.70 -17.13
C GLY A 46 22.22 11.03 -16.53
N ALA A 47 21.35 11.71 -17.26
CA ALA A 47 20.03 12.12 -16.76
C ALA A 47 18.96 11.01 -16.87
N THR A 48 19.27 9.87 -17.48
CA THR A 48 18.32 8.75 -17.59
C THR A 48 18.51 7.80 -16.41
N PHE A 49 17.45 7.61 -15.62
CA PHE A 49 17.39 6.61 -14.56
C PHE A 49 16.58 5.40 -15.04
N HIS A 50 17.21 4.21 -15.06
CA HIS A 50 16.54 2.97 -15.44
C HIS A 50 15.81 2.35 -14.23
N LEU A 51 14.51 2.08 -14.39
CA LEU A 51 13.64 1.52 -13.38
C LEU A 51 13.19 0.09 -13.77
N PRO A 52 13.82 -0.97 -13.24
CA PRO A 52 13.35 -2.33 -13.43
C PRO A 52 12.08 -2.60 -12.60
N TYR A 53 11.17 -3.41 -13.13
CA TYR A 53 9.98 -3.90 -12.43
C TYR A 53 9.57 -5.29 -12.96
N GLY A 54 8.84 -6.04 -12.14
CA GLY A 54 8.27 -7.33 -12.50
C GLY A 54 6.74 -7.34 -12.46
N ILE A 55 6.14 -8.43 -12.92
CA ILE A 55 4.70 -8.71 -12.82
C ILE A 55 4.49 -10.17 -12.37
N PRO A 56 3.43 -10.51 -11.60
CA PRO A 56 3.22 -11.89 -11.16
C PRO A 56 2.56 -12.77 -12.24
N PHE A 57 1.90 -12.16 -13.22
CA PHE A 57 1.25 -12.80 -14.37
C PHE A 57 0.89 -11.74 -15.41
N GLU A 58 0.66 -12.16 -16.66
CA GLU A 58 0.23 -11.29 -17.76
C GLU A 58 -1.27 -10.96 -17.67
N ASP A 59 -1.65 -9.73 -18.01
CA ASP A 59 -3.03 -9.23 -17.93
C ASP A 59 -3.36 -8.30 -19.11
N LEU A 60 -3.69 -8.93 -20.25
CA LEU A 60 -3.93 -8.26 -21.53
C LEU A 60 -5.40 -8.29 -21.99
N GLU A 61 -6.28 -9.00 -21.27
CA GLU A 61 -7.65 -9.30 -21.70
C GLU A 61 -8.64 -8.15 -21.41
N VAL A 62 -8.63 -7.08 -22.21
CA VAL A 62 -9.60 -5.97 -22.09
C VAL A 62 -10.96 -6.35 -22.69
N THR A 63 -12.04 -6.27 -21.90
CA THR A 63 -13.42 -6.59 -22.32
C THR A 63 -14.16 -5.35 -22.87
N PRO A 64 -15.28 -5.51 -23.62
CA PRO A 64 -15.99 -4.38 -24.24
C PRO A 64 -16.54 -3.32 -23.27
N ASP A 65 -16.77 -3.71 -22.01
CA ASP A 65 -17.21 -2.89 -20.89
C ASP A 65 -16.07 -2.13 -20.16
N GLU A 66 -14.80 -2.44 -20.45
CA GLU A 66 -13.63 -1.74 -19.88
C GLU A 66 -13.17 -0.56 -20.73
N VAL A 67 -12.39 0.36 -20.14
CA VAL A 67 -11.70 1.43 -20.89
C VAL A 67 -10.65 0.80 -21.82
N ALA A 68 -10.46 1.33 -23.03
CA ALA A 68 -9.70 0.64 -24.08
C ALA A 68 -8.19 0.50 -23.79
N ASP A 69 -7.64 1.39 -22.98
CA ASP A 69 -6.25 1.40 -22.47
C ASP A 69 -6.17 0.99 -20.99
N SER A 70 -7.20 0.34 -20.42
CA SER A 70 -7.10 -0.27 -19.09
C SER A 70 -6.13 -1.47 -19.08
N ARG A 71 -5.82 -1.95 -17.87
CA ARG A 71 -4.85 -3.03 -17.60
C ARG A 71 -3.47 -2.64 -18.10
N ARG A 72 -3.00 -1.51 -17.60
CA ARG A 72 -1.69 -0.93 -17.93
C ARG A 72 -0.97 -0.50 -16.66
N HIS A 73 0.34 -0.56 -16.70
CA HIS A 73 1.20 0.06 -15.70
C HIS A 73 1.68 1.44 -16.17
N GLN A 74 1.68 2.40 -15.25
CA GLN A 74 2.28 3.71 -15.42
C GLN A 74 3.09 4.04 -14.16
N PHE A 75 4.13 4.86 -14.31
CA PHE A 75 5.12 5.06 -13.27
C PHE A 75 5.25 6.55 -12.92
N PHE A 76 5.44 6.82 -11.63
CA PHE A 76 5.42 8.17 -11.07
C PHE A 76 6.50 8.34 -10.01
N ALA A 77 7.00 9.57 -9.87
CA ALA A 77 7.91 9.98 -8.82
C ALA A 77 7.32 11.13 -8.01
N TYR A 78 7.41 11.07 -6.69
CA TYR A 78 6.90 12.07 -5.75
C TYR A 78 8.04 12.71 -4.97
N CYS A 79 8.05 14.05 -4.88
CA CYS A 79 9.14 14.84 -4.29
C CYS A 79 9.24 14.76 -2.75
N ARG A 80 8.27 14.08 -2.12
CA ARG A 80 8.21 13.79 -0.69
C ARG A 80 7.45 12.48 -0.47
N PRO A 81 7.76 11.70 0.57
CA PRO A 81 6.90 10.61 1.02
C PRO A 81 5.63 11.18 1.69
N HIS A 82 4.62 10.33 1.82
CA HIS A 82 3.42 10.58 2.62
C HIS A 82 3.30 9.52 3.73
N HIS A 83 2.47 9.80 4.74
CA HIS A 83 2.15 8.79 5.75
C HIS A 83 1.11 7.79 5.22
N PRO A 84 1.03 6.55 5.75
CA PRO A 84 0.16 5.49 5.19
C PRO A 84 -1.37 5.72 5.28
N GLN A 85 -1.83 6.88 5.76
CA GLN A 85 -3.25 7.29 5.77
C GLN A 85 -3.53 8.46 4.82
N ASP A 86 -2.51 9.15 4.31
CA ASP A 86 -2.63 10.12 3.22
C ASP A 86 -2.63 9.34 1.90
N PHE A 87 -3.82 8.92 1.46
CA PHE A 87 -3.96 8.09 0.26
C PHE A 87 -3.71 8.89 -1.01
N LEU A 88 -2.89 8.35 -1.92
CA LEU A 88 -2.70 8.96 -3.23
C LEU A 88 -4.03 9.02 -4.03
N PRO A 89 -4.27 10.09 -4.80
CA PRO A 89 -5.45 10.25 -5.63
C PRO A 89 -5.73 9.03 -6.53
N THR A 90 -6.98 8.56 -6.58
CA THR A 90 -7.34 7.33 -7.31
C THR A 90 -7.17 7.50 -8.84
N TRP A 91 -7.25 8.72 -9.35
CA TRP A 91 -7.18 9.05 -10.77
C TRP A 91 -5.97 9.92 -11.07
N ILE A 92 -5.38 9.77 -12.26
CA ILE A 92 -4.29 10.67 -12.70
C ILE A 92 -4.90 11.96 -13.25
N THR A 93 -5.83 11.84 -14.22
CA THR A 93 -6.44 12.98 -14.92
C THR A 93 -7.96 12.93 -14.95
N GLY A 94 -8.60 14.09 -15.17
CA GLY A 94 -10.03 14.15 -15.47
C GLY A 94 -10.43 13.48 -16.80
N ALA A 95 -9.48 13.22 -17.70
CA ALA A 95 -9.72 12.47 -18.93
C ALA A 95 -9.88 10.96 -18.64
N ASP A 96 -9.15 10.43 -17.65
CA ASP A 96 -9.31 9.06 -17.18
C ASP A 96 -10.70 8.85 -16.55
N VAL A 97 -11.14 9.81 -15.73
CA VAL A 97 -12.48 9.84 -15.11
C VAL A 97 -13.56 9.87 -16.19
N GLN A 98 -13.43 10.73 -17.21
CA GLN A 98 -14.39 10.78 -18.31
C GLN A 98 -14.40 9.48 -19.12
N SER A 99 -13.24 8.86 -19.36
CA SER A 99 -13.15 7.59 -20.11
C SER A 99 -13.82 6.43 -19.37
N ALA A 100 -13.73 6.41 -18.04
CA ALA A 100 -14.48 5.48 -17.19
C ALA A 100 -15.99 5.78 -17.16
N ALA A 101 -16.38 7.06 -17.14
CA ALA A 101 -17.79 7.48 -17.20
C ALA A 101 -18.44 7.12 -18.55
N ASP A 102 -17.72 7.24 -19.67
CA ASP A 102 -18.19 6.86 -21.01
C ASP A 102 -18.44 5.34 -21.13
N LYS A 103 -17.82 4.54 -20.26
CA LYS A 103 -18.06 3.10 -20.08
C LYS A 103 -19.14 2.79 -19.03
N MET A 104 -19.76 3.80 -18.44
CA MET A 104 -20.76 3.70 -17.36
C MET A 104 -20.22 3.04 -16.08
N LEU A 105 -18.91 3.11 -15.84
CA LEU A 105 -18.26 2.54 -14.66
C LEU A 105 -18.40 3.43 -13.42
N LEU A 106 -18.58 4.75 -13.62
CA LEU A 106 -18.82 5.76 -12.58
C LEU A 106 -19.72 6.89 -13.11
N THR A 107 -20.06 7.85 -12.24
CA THR A 107 -20.62 9.15 -12.66
C THR A 107 -19.64 10.26 -12.31
N VAL A 108 -19.35 11.18 -13.24
CA VAL A 108 -18.26 12.18 -13.09
C VAL A 108 -18.46 13.10 -11.87
N ASP A 109 -19.71 13.36 -11.46
CA ASP A 109 -20.05 14.17 -10.29
C ASP A 109 -19.85 13.45 -8.95
N THR A 110 -19.41 12.18 -8.96
CA THR A 110 -19.03 11.40 -7.76
C THR A 110 -17.52 11.32 -7.54
N VAL A 111 -16.72 12.03 -8.34
CA VAL A 111 -15.26 12.12 -8.21
C VAL A 111 -14.90 13.57 -7.86
N GLU A 112 -14.25 13.78 -6.72
CA GLU A 112 -13.85 15.10 -6.25
C GLU A 112 -12.51 15.53 -6.86
N PRO A 113 -12.17 16.84 -6.91
CA PRO A 113 -10.91 17.30 -7.49
C PRO A 113 -9.66 16.74 -6.81
N ASP A 114 -9.75 16.41 -5.52
CA ASP A 114 -8.65 15.81 -4.76
C ASP A 114 -8.50 14.29 -5.01
N ASP A 115 -9.52 13.61 -5.59
CA ASP A 115 -9.40 12.23 -6.09
C ASP A 115 -8.58 12.14 -7.40
N ILE A 116 -8.23 13.27 -8.01
CA ILE A 116 -7.53 13.37 -9.30
C ILE A 116 -6.18 14.06 -9.10
N LEU A 117 -5.07 13.35 -9.33
CA LEU A 117 -3.69 13.81 -9.11
C LEU A 117 -3.36 15.13 -9.83
N ALA A 118 -3.89 15.32 -11.04
CA ALA A 118 -3.71 16.56 -11.82
C ALA A 118 -4.47 17.79 -11.28
N SER A 119 -5.39 17.63 -10.34
CA SER A 119 -6.09 18.74 -9.66
C SER A 119 -5.97 18.74 -8.13
N ASN A 120 -5.42 17.68 -7.54
CA ASN A 120 -5.18 17.57 -6.10
C ASN A 120 -4.17 18.62 -5.63
N SER A 121 -4.57 19.42 -4.64
CA SER A 121 -3.77 20.56 -4.17
C SER A 121 -2.61 20.16 -3.24
N SER A 122 -2.72 19.05 -2.52
CA SER A 122 -1.69 18.52 -1.62
C SER A 122 -0.44 18.00 -2.34
N TRP A 123 -0.60 17.62 -3.60
CA TRP A 123 0.47 17.06 -4.44
C TRP A 123 0.98 18.03 -5.52
N GLN A 124 0.38 19.21 -5.67
CA GLN A 124 0.77 20.19 -6.67
C GLN A 124 2.28 20.47 -6.65
N ASP A 125 2.90 20.50 -7.82
CA ASP A 125 4.34 20.74 -8.04
C ASP A 125 5.29 19.72 -7.37
N CYS A 126 4.76 18.60 -6.84
CA CYS A 126 5.50 17.56 -6.12
C CYS A 126 5.29 16.13 -6.66
N TRP A 127 4.73 15.97 -7.85
CA TRP A 127 4.66 14.70 -8.57
C TRP A 127 5.12 14.86 -10.02
N TYR A 128 5.68 13.80 -10.57
CA TYR A 128 6.23 13.75 -11.93
C TYR A 128 5.87 12.40 -12.57
N ARG A 129 5.58 12.42 -13.87
CA ARG A 129 5.48 11.20 -14.66
C ARG A 129 6.88 10.64 -14.91
N ILE A 130 6.98 9.31 -14.90
CA ILE A 130 8.15 8.58 -15.40
C ILE A 130 7.93 8.21 -16.87
N ASN A 131 6.71 7.82 -17.24
CA ASN A 131 6.22 7.65 -18.61
C ASN A 131 4.88 8.38 -18.82
N ASP A 132 4.64 8.88 -20.03
CA ASP A 132 3.45 9.67 -20.35
C ASP A 132 2.15 8.82 -20.39
N ASP A 133 0.99 9.48 -20.36
CA ASP A 133 -0.32 8.80 -20.25
C ASP A 133 -0.63 7.90 -21.47
N ASP A 134 -0.12 8.23 -22.65
CA ASP A 134 -0.21 7.39 -23.86
C ASP A 134 0.94 6.38 -24.00
N GLU A 135 1.94 6.44 -23.10
CA GLU A 135 3.03 5.47 -22.96
C GLU A 135 2.75 4.41 -21.87
N ARG A 136 1.50 4.33 -21.39
CA ARG A 136 0.99 3.29 -20.49
C ARG A 136 1.35 1.88 -20.98
N ARG A 137 2.11 1.14 -20.17
CA ARG A 137 2.75 -0.12 -20.55
C ARG A 137 1.78 -1.31 -20.42
N PRO A 138 1.65 -2.17 -21.44
CA PRO A 138 0.96 -3.46 -21.32
C PRO A 138 1.49 -4.29 -20.15
N ILE A 139 0.57 -4.98 -19.46
CA ILE A 139 0.93 -5.90 -18.37
C ILE A 139 1.27 -7.25 -19.00
N ASP A 140 2.47 -7.33 -19.59
CA ASP A 140 3.05 -8.57 -20.11
C ASP A 140 4.53 -8.67 -19.77
N GLN A 141 5.09 -9.88 -19.85
CA GLN A 141 6.46 -10.11 -19.40
C GLN A 141 7.48 -9.36 -20.25
N ALA A 142 7.20 -9.15 -21.54
CA ALA A 142 8.14 -8.47 -22.44
C ALA A 142 8.29 -6.98 -22.10
N HIS A 143 7.22 -6.31 -21.67
CA HIS A 143 7.29 -4.93 -21.19
C HIS A 143 7.83 -4.84 -19.75
N ALA A 144 7.63 -5.86 -18.91
CA ALA A 144 8.28 -5.91 -17.59
C ALA A 144 9.81 -6.08 -17.72
N ASP A 145 10.26 -7.05 -18.54
CA ASP A 145 11.67 -7.34 -18.79
C ASP A 145 12.45 -6.16 -19.40
N GLU A 146 11.77 -5.25 -20.12
CA GLU A 146 12.37 -4.01 -20.65
C GLU A 146 12.59 -2.94 -19.56
N GLY A 147 11.84 -2.97 -18.45
CA GLY A 147 11.82 -1.89 -17.45
C GLY A 147 11.25 -0.58 -18.00
N VAL A 148 11.59 0.54 -17.36
CA VAL A 148 11.24 1.90 -17.80
C VAL A 148 12.42 2.85 -17.66
N ASP A 149 12.76 3.58 -18.72
CA ASP A 149 13.78 4.64 -18.67
C ASP A 149 13.12 5.98 -18.33
N TRP A 150 13.55 6.59 -17.22
CA TRP A 150 13.07 7.89 -16.77
C TRP A 150 14.04 9.01 -17.16
N ASP A 151 13.61 9.98 -17.98
CA ASP A 151 14.37 11.22 -18.15
C ASP A 151 14.18 12.15 -16.94
N THR A 152 15.23 12.29 -16.13
CA THR A 152 15.25 13.17 -14.95
C THR A 152 15.70 14.60 -15.27
N THR A 153 15.87 14.95 -16.55
CA THR A 153 16.25 16.28 -17.00
C THR A 153 15.24 17.34 -16.55
N GLY A 154 15.73 18.40 -15.91
CA GLY A 154 14.91 19.55 -15.50
C GLY A 154 14.11 19.37 -14.20
N LEU A 155 14.15 18.18 -13.59
CA LEU A 155 13.59 17.97 -12.25
C LEU A 155 14.39 18.75 -11.17
N PRO A 156 13.78 19.14 -10.04
CA PRO A 156 14.54 19.54 -8.86
C PRO A 156 15.50 18.42 -8.40
N ALA A 157 16.66 18.78 -7.86
CA ALA A 157 17.47 17.82 -7.10
C ALA A 157 16.84 17.65 -5.70
N GLY A 158 16.80 16.42 -5.17
CA GLY A 158 16.01 16.10 -3.99
C GLY A 158 15.78 14.60 -3.78
N GLY A 159 15.05 14.25 -2.72
CA GLY A 159 14.59 12.89 -2.48
C GLY A 159 13.26 12.58 -3.18
N TYR A 160 13.13 11.37 -3.71
CA TYR A 160 12.00 10.91 -4.50
C TYR A 160 11.53 9.53 -4.07
N THR A 161 10.23 9.39 -3.81
CA THR A 161 9.57 8.08 -3.71
C THR A 161 8.95 7.71 -5.05
N LEU A 162 9.12 6.46 -5.49
CA LEU A 162 8.66 6.01 -6.80
C LEU A 162 7.45 5.07 -6.63
N TYR A 163 6.49 5.16 -7.55
CA TYR A 163 5.28 4.34 -7.52
C TYR A 163 4.97 3.78 -8.90
N GLY A 164 4.46 2.56 -8.91
CA GLY A 164 3.77 1.95 -10.03
C GLY A 164 2.27 2.13 -9.86
N TYR A 165 1.55 2.35 -10.95
CA TYR A 165 0.12 2.58 -10.97
C TYR A 165 -0.54 1.58 -11.92
N THR A 166 -1.39 0.70 -11.39
CA THR A 166 -2.26 -0.16 -12.21
C THR A 166 -3.48 0.63 -12.60
N TYR A 167 -3.56 1.04 -13.88
CA TYR A 167 -4.73 1.69 -14.44
C TYR A 167 -5.78 0.63 -14.80
N GLU A 168 -6.79 0.48 -13.95
CA GLU A 168 -7.92 -0.43 -14.18
C GLU A 168 -9.23 0.15 -13.59
N PRO A 169 -9.84 1.13 -14.28
CA PRO A 169 -11.03 1.83 -13.80
C PRO A 169 -12.18 0.92 -13.35
N VAL A 170 -12.85 1.18 -12.24
CA VAL A 170 -12.68 2.28 -11.27
C VAL A 170 -11.68 1.98 -10.14
N PHE A 171 -11.01 0.82 -10.21
CA PHE A 171 -10.23 0.24 -9.12
C PHE A 171 -8.73 0.37 -9.40
N ASN A 172 -8.29 1.59 -9.69
CA ASN A 172 -6.88 1.87 -9.93
C ASN A 172 -6.10 1.71 -8.61
N VAL A 173 -4.86 1.24 -8.68
CA VAL A 173 -4.05 0.93 -7.48
C VAL A 173 -2.63 1.47 -7.60
N TRP A 174 -2.13 2.06 -6.52
CA TRP A 174 -0.76 2.52 -6.36
C TRP A 174 0.11 1.47 -5.66
N TRP A 175 1.32 1.25 -6.15
CA TRP A 175 2.31 0.29 -5.67
C TRP A 175 3.62 1.01 -5.37
N LEU A 176 3.83 1.38 -4.11
CA LEU A 176 5.07 1.99 -3.64
C LEU A 176 6.27 1.10 -3.96
N ARG A 177 7.28 1.65 -4.62
CA ARG A 177 8.61 1.05 -4.70
C ARG A 177 9.29 1.18 -3.34
N PRO A 178 9.83 0.09 -2.75
CA PRO A 178 10.65 0.18 -1.55
C PRO A 178 11.83 1.16 -1.72
N GLY A 179 12.33 1.66 -0.60
CA GLY A 179 13.46 2.58 -0.58
C GLY A 179 13.13 3.99 -1.09
N VAL A 180 14.18 4.77 -1.34
CA VAL A 180 14.12 6.16 -1.83
C VAL A 180 15.22 6.44 -2.85
N LEU A 181 14.94 7.30 -3.82
CA LEU A 181 15.91 7.81 -4.79
C LEU A 181 16.34 9.23 -4.38
N LYS A 182 17.64 9.50 -4.28
CA LYS A 182 18.18 10.85 -4.16
C LYS A 182 18.75 11.28 -5.51
N LEU A 183 18.15 12.32 -6.09
CA LEU A 183 18.54 12.93 -7.35
C LEU A 183 19.52 14.08 -7.06
N HIS A 184 20.70 14.07 -7.68
CA HIS A 184 21.74 15.09 -7.47
C HIS A 184 22.51 15.41 -8.76
N ASP A 185 23.26 16.52 -8.74
CA ASP A 185 23.99 17.08 -9.87
C ASP A 185 25.50 17.17 -9.52
N GLY A 186 26.13 16.02 -9.28
CA GLY A 186 27.50 15.92 -8.76
C GLY A 186 27.52 15.57 -7.26
N ASP A 187 27.67 16.58 -6.39
CA ASP A 187 27.82 16.38 -4.94
C ASP A 187 26.46 16.07 -4.26
N PRO A 188 26.22 14.87 -3.69
CA PRO A 188 24.98 14.55 -2.99
C PRO A 188 24.82 15.31 -1.67
N ASP A 189 25.92 15.71 -1.02
CA ASP A 189 25.89 16.46 0.24
C ASP A 189 25.31 17.87 0.06
N ALA A 190 25.31 18.39 -1.17
CA ALA A 190 24.72 19.68 -1.52
C ALA A 190 23.18 19.71 -1.39
N ILE A 191 22.52 18.55 -1.41
CA ILE A 191 21.04 18.44 -1.40
C ILE A 191 20.48 18.49 0.04
N GLY A 192 21.19 17.91 1.01
CA GLY A 192 20.70 17.68 2.38
C GLY A 192 20.34 16.22 2.62
N PRO A 193 19.82 15.88 3.82
CA PRO A 193 19.48 14.51 4.17
C PRO A 193 18.36 13.99 3.26
N VAL A 194 18.42 12.72 2.89
CA VAL A 194 17.31 11.96 2.31
C VAL A 194 17.34 10.59 2.94
N GLY A 195 16.21 10.05 3.38
CA GLY A 195 16.18 8.74 4.04
C GLY A 195 14.82 8.06 4.04
N VAL A 196 14.80 6.79 4.42
CA VAL A 196 13.61 5.93 4.37
C VAL A 196 13.66 4.86 5.44
N VAL A 197 12.53 4.60 6.10
CA VAL A 197 12.37 3.43 6.98
C VAL A 197 12.27 2.20 6.10
N SER A 198 13.22 1.26 6.23
CA SER A 198 13.26 0.01 5.46
C SER A 198 12.50 -1.11 6.15
N THR A 199 12.30 -1.03 7.48
CA THR A 199 11.49 -1.97 8.24
C THR A 199 10.09 -2.12 7.63
N GLY A 200 9.71 -3.37 7.38
CA GLY A 200 8.45 -3.72 6.74
C GLY A 200 7.21 -3.56 7.63
N GLU A 201 6.37 -4.59 7.65
CA GLU A 201 5.18 -4.62 8.51
C GLU A 201 5.58 -4.91 9.95
N LEU A 202 5.06 -4.11 10.89
CA LEU A 202 5.31 -4.29 12.34
C LEU A 202 4.01 -4.67 13.04
N THR A 203 4.07 -5.75 13.82
CA THR A 203 2.94 -6.24 14.61
C THR A 203 3.32 -6.58 16.07
N PRO A 204 3.98 -5.67 16.81
CA PRO A 204 4.55 -5.98 18.12
C PRO A 204 3.48 -6.13 19.22
N TYR A 205 3.82 -6.86 20.27
CA TYR A 205 3.07 -6.84 21.53
C TYR A 205 3.27 -5.51 22.29
N ARG A 206 2.35 -5.17 23.20
CA ARG A 206 2.30 -3.85 23.88
C ARG A 206 3.52 -3.51 24.76
N ASN A 207 4.40 -4.48 25.00
CA ASN A 207 5.60 -4.38 25.81
C ASN A 207 6.84 -4.95 25.10
N GLU A 208 6.69 -5.34 23.83
CA GLU A 208 7.79 -5.83 22.99
C GLU A 208 8.58 -4.64 22.44
N THR A 209 9.90 -4.71 22.57
CA THR A 209 10.80 -3.74 21.92
C THR A 209 11.20 -4.31 20.56
N VAL A 210 10.88 -3.59 19.49
CA VAL A 210 11.29 -3.93 18.12
C VAL A 210 12.30 -2.92 17.60
N THR A 211 13.37 -3.39 16.96
CA THR A 211 14.30 -2.49 16.27
C THR A 211 13.69 -2.04 14.95
N VAL A 212 13.62 -0.73 14.75
CA VAL A 212 13.20 -0.08 13.50
C VAL A 212 14.43 0.50 12.84
N GLU A 213 14.60 0.20 11.56
CA GLU A 213 15.79 0.49 10.76
C GLU A 213 15.42 1.14 9.42
N GLY A 214 16.42 1.77 8.81
CA GLY A 214 16.31 2.45 7.54
C GLY A 214 17.64 3.01 7.08
N CYS A 215 17.65 3.60 5.89
CA CYS A 215 18.87 4.11 5.28
C CYS A 215 18.73 5.60 4.98
N VAL A 216 19.86 6.31 5.02
CA VAL A 216 19.92 7.76 4.94
C VAL A 216 21.23 8.20 4.30
N ASP A 217 21.14 9.12 3.34
CA ASP A 217 22.28 9.79 2.73
C ASP A 217 22.34 11.22 3.27
N ALA A 218 23.26 11.46 4.21
CA ALA A 218 23.38 12.71 4.94
C ALA A 218 24.81 12.99 5.45
N ILE A 219 25.11 14.26 5.70
CA ILE A 219 26.41 14.72 6.19
C ILE A 219 26.64 14.38 7.67
N GLU A 220 27.92 14.29 8.07
CA GLU A 220 28.34 14.09 9.47
C GLU A 220 27.68 15.12 10.41
N GLY A 221 27.17 14.66 11.55
CA GLY A 221 26.46 15.49 12.52
C GLY A 221 24.97 15.68 12.24
N THR A 222 24.43 15.03 11.20
CA THR A 222 22.97 14.91 11.01
C THR A 222 22.36 14.12 12.17
N THR A 223 21.22 14.60 12.66
CA THR A 223 20.42 13.90 13.68
C THR A 223 19.03 13.59 13.14
N TYR A 224 18.31 12.69 13.82
CA TYR A 224 16.91 12.41 13.55
C TYR A 224 16.04 12.42 14.81
N THR A 225 14.75 12.66 14.58
CA THR A 225 13.69 12.58 15.57
C THR A 225 12.64 11.58 15.10
N VAL A 226 12.27 10.66 16.00
CA VAL A 226 11.21 9.68 15.82
C VAL A 226 9.92 10.22 16.41
N SER A 227 8.82 10.14 15.67
CA SER A 227 7.47 10.38 16.17
C SER A 227 6.55 9.24 15.81
N TRP A 228 5.49 9.06 16.59
CA TRP A 228 4.40 8.14 16.30
C TRP A 228 3.06 8.87 16.29
N ALA A 229 2.06 8.30 15.63
CA ALA A 229 0.68 8.78 15.67
C ALA A 229 -0.28 7.60 15.64
N LEU A 230 -1.50 7.78 16.17
CA LEU A 230 -2.60 6.84 15.95
C LEU A 230 -3.10 6.93 14.50
N VAL A 231 -3.51 5.79 13.95
CA VAL A 231 -4.33 5.76 12.74
C VAL A 231 -5.73 6.30 13.07
N SER A 232 -6.15 7.32 12.34
CA SER A 232 -7.35 8.12 12.61
C SER A 232 -7.97 8.60 11.28
N ALA A 233 -9.24 9.02 11.33
CA ALA A 233 -9.94 9.64 10.18
C ALA A 233 -9.72 11.17 10.11
N GLU A 234 -9.10 11.76 11.13
CA GLU A 234 -8.65 13.16 11.19
C GLU A 234 -7.12 13.22 11.04
N ASP A 235 -6.58 14.42 10.77
CA ASP A 235 -5.13 14.66 10.65
C ASP A 235 -4.35 14.06 11.84
N PRO A 236 -3.25 13.32 11.62
CA PRO A 236 -2.54 12.63 12.69
C PRO A 236 -1.87 13.58 13.70
N GLU A 237 -2.23 13.45 14.98
CA GLU A 237 -1.48 14.07 16.08
C GLU A 237 -0.17 13.31 16.31
N TRP A 238 0.94 13.85 15.80
CA TRP A 238 2.27 13.29 15.98
C TRP A 238 2.83 13.56 17.37
N VAL A 239 3.14 12.49 18.09
CA VAL A 239 3.78 12.48 19.41
C VAL A 239 5.26 12.10 19.24
N GLU A 240 6.16 12.92 19.79
CA GLU A 240 7.59 12.61 19.82
C GLU A 240 7.85 11.35 20.68
N TYR A 241 8.60 10.39 20.13
CA TYR A 241 9.08 9.21 20.85
C TYR A 241 10.48 9.47 21.40
N GLU A 242 11.39 9.87 20.51
CA GLU A 242 12.79 10.14 20.83
C GLU A 242 13.37 11.15 19.82
N ALA A 243 14.29 12.01 20.25
CA ALA A 243 14.78 13.13 19.46
C ALA A 243 16.29 13.35 19.59
N GLY A 244 16.92 13.81 18.51
CA GLY A 244 18.35 14.12 18.49
C GLY A 244 19.26 12.89 18.43
N LEU A 245 18.74 11.76 17.95
CA LEU A 245 19.51 10.55 17.67
C LEU A 245 20.51 10.84 16.54
N ALA A 246 21.75 10.38 16.67
CA ALA A 246 22.77 10.61 15.65
C ALA A 246 22.60 9.64 14.47
N VAL A 247 22.79 10.13 13.24
CA VAL A 247 22.99 9.27 12.07
C VAL A 247 24.44 8.75 12.08
N GLU A 248 24.62 7.44 11.98
CA GLU A 248 25.94 6.79 11.97
C GLU A 248 26.18 6.04 10.64
N GLY A 249 26.79 6.73 9.67
CA GLY A 249 27.07 6.17 8.35
C GLY A 249 25.90 6.35 7.38
N GLU A 250 25.57 5.29 6.64
CA GLU A 250 24.54 5.28 5.58
C GLU A 250 23.17 4.75 6.09
N ASP A 251 23.11 4.37 7.37
CA ASP A 251 21.98 3.71 8.02
C ASP A 251 21.54 4.44 9.30
N PHE A 252 20.32 4.17 9.75
CA PHE A 252 19.83 4.54 11.08
C PHE A 252 19.00 3.40 11.66
N ALA A 253 19.08 3.22 12.98
CA ALA A 253 18.28 2.24 13.70
C ALA A 253 17.92 2.75 15.10
N PHE A 254 16.72 2.43 15.58
CA PHE A 254 16.26 2.77 16.93
C PHE A 254 15.36 1.67 17.49
N ASP A 255 15.39 1.51 18.81
CA ASP A 255 14.55 0.55 19.51
C ASP A 255 13.20 1.18 19.88
N PHE A 256 12.14 0.65 19.28
CA PHE A 256 10.77 1.12 19.49
C PHE A 256 10.01 0.17 20.42
N THR A 257 9.61 0.67 21.58
CA THR A 257 8.64 0.00 22.46
C THR A 257 7.30 0.72 22.37
N PRO A 258 6.21 0.08 21.94
CA PRO A 258 4.91 0.73 21.77
C PRO A 258 4.43 1.45 23.05
N PRO A 259 4.09 2.75 22.98
CA PRO A 259 3.39 3.43 24.07
C PRO A 259 2.05 2.77 24.39
N ALA A 260 1.61 2.85 25.65
CA ALA A 260 0.42 2.16 26.14
C ALA A 260 -0.86 2.56 25.39
N GLU A 261 -0.89 3.77 24.84
CA GLU A 261 -1.94 4.33 24.00
C GLU A 261 -2.12 3.57 22.67
N LEU A 262 -1.07 2.94 22.14
CA LEU A 262 -1.14 2.11 20.94
C LEU A 262 -1.68 0.70 21.20
N ALA A 263 -1.76 0.23 22.45
CA ALA A 263 -2.09 -1.16 22.75
C ALA A 263 -3.48 -1.59 22.21
N GLY A 264 -3.50 -2.40 21.15
CA GLY A 264 -4.72 -2.82 20.44
C GLY A 264 -5.20 -1.83 19.38
N GLN A 265 -4.35 -0.90 18.95
CA GLN A 265 -4.59 0.10 17.92
C GLN A 265 -3.60 -0.08 16.75
N SER A 266 -3.89 0.59 15.63
CA SER A 266 -2.91 0.81 14.58
C SER A 266 -2.21 2.15 14.75
N GLY A 267 -0.90 2.17 14.52
CA GLY A 267 -0.06 3.36 14.58
C GLY A 267 0.74 3.58 13.31
N MET A 268 1.27 4.80 13.16
CA MET A 268 2.22 5.19 12.12
C MET A 268 3.52 5.68 12.78
N LEU A 269 4.65 5.46 12.13
CA LEU A 269 5.95 6.03 12.50
C LEU A 269 6.40 7.08 11.48
N ARG A 270 6.99 8.15 11.98
CA ARG A 270 7.62 9.25 11.23
C ARG A 270 9.05 9.43 11.73
N VAL A 271 9.99 9.62 10.81
CA VAL A 271 11.37 9.98 11.11
C VAL A 271 11.69 11.29 10.41
N GLU A 272 12.19 12.28 11.16
CA GLU A 272 12.55 13.60 10.65
C GLU A 272 14.06 13.81 10.84
N PHE A 273 14.80 13.89 9.75
CA PHE A 273 16.23 14.18 9.73
C PHE A 273 16.48 15.69 9.71
N ALA A 274 17.49 16.16 10.43
CA ALA A 274 17.96 17.53 10.42
C ALA A 274 19.49 17.57 10.40
N ASP A 275 20.07 18.26 9.42
CA ASP A 275 21.52 18.37 9.27
C ASP A 275 22.11 19.64 9.92
N PRO A 276 23.44 19.71 10.14
CA PRO A 276 24.10 20.89 10.69
C PRO A 276 23.99 22.17 9.84
N MET A 277 23.51 22.07 8.59
CA MET A 277 23.26 23.21 7.70
C MET A 277 21.81 23.73 7.82
N GLY A 278 20.95 23.06 8.60
CA GLY A 278 19.56 23.42 8.81
C GLY A 278 18.61 22.93 7.71
N ARG A 279 19.04 21.96 6.89
CA ARG A 279 18.18 21.26 5.94
C ARG A 279 17.53 20.06 6.63
N SER A 280 16.33 19.69 6.22
CA SER A 280 15.59 18.58 6.81
C SER A 280 14.88 17.72 5.77
N TYR A 281 14.56 16.49 6.17
CA TYR A 281 13.80 15.55 5.37
C TYR A 281 12.93 14.68 6.29
N THR A 282 11.66 14.53 5.93
CA THR A 282 10.70 13.71 6.68
C THR A 282 10.40 12.45 5.90
N THR A 283 10.40 11.31 6.58
CA THR A 283 10.01 10.01 6.03
C THR A 283 9.09 9.26 6.99
N TYR A 284 8.45 8.21 6.52
CA TYR A 284 7.46 7.43 7.25
C TYR A 284 7.72 5.94 7.08
N GLN A 285 7.28 5.13 8.04
CA GLN A 285 7.13 3.70 7.80
C GLN A 285 6.06 3.48 6.72
N ALA A 286 6.39 2.69 5.69
CA ALA A 286 5.52 2.50 4.52
C ALA A 286 4.18 1.81 4.83
N LYS A 287 4.10 1.07 5.95
CA LYS A 287 2.90 0.39 6.43
C LYS A 287 2.52 0.90 7.82
N ASN A 288 1.22 0.85 8.13
CA ASN A 288 0.77 1.01 9.51
C ASN A 288 1.28 -0.16 10.35
N MET A 289 1.73 0.12 11.57
CA MET A 289 1.99 -0.86 12.61
C MET A 289 0.67 -1.26 13.28
N LEU A 290 0.53 -2.53 13.71
CA LEU A 290 -0.62 -3.00 14.50
C LEU A 290 -0.13 -3.57 15.84
N VAL A 291 -0.39 -2.87 16.94
CA VAL A 291 0.13 -3.29 18.26
C VAL A 291 -0.86 -4.22 18.94
N ILE A 292 -0.40 -5.42 19.33
CA ILE A 292 -1.24 -6.45 19.95
C ILE A 292 -1.42 -6.11 21.44
N ASN A 293 -2.68 -6.00 21.91
CA ASN A 293 -2.98 -5.79 23.34
C ASN A 293 -2.94 -7.10 24.14
N ALA A 294 -1.77 -7.73 24.11
CA ALA A 294 -1.37 -8.80 25.01
C ALA A 294 0.08 -8.51 25.42
N ASP A 295 0.52 -9.13 26.51
CA ASP A 295 1.95 -9.17 26.82
C ASP A 295 2.63 -10.15 25.87
N ASP A 296 3.88 -9.86 25.50
CA ASP A 296 4.73 -10.73 24.68
C ASP A 296 4.76 -12.16 25.26
N PRO A 297 4.38 -13.20 24.49
CA PRO A 297 4.43 -14.59 24.93
C PRO A 297 5.85 -15.12 25.12
N GLU A 298 6.86 -14.51 24.50
CA GLU A 298 8.29 -14.88 24.66
C GLU A 298 8.94 -14.18 25.85
N ALA A 299 8.38 -13.07 26.36
CA ALA A 299 8.73 -12.44 27.64
C ALA A 299 8.37 -13.30 28.89
N CYS A 300 8.14 -14.61 28.71
CA CYS A 300 8.17 -15.59 29.78
C CYS A 300 9.60 -15.72 30.32
N ASP A 301 9.91 -14.91 31.34
CA ASP A 301 11.11 -14.97 32.17
C ASP A 301 11.51 -16.43 32.50
N ASP A 302 12.82 -16.71 32.53
CA ASP A 302 13.44 -18.06 32.53
C ASP A 302 13.12 -18.84 33.83
N GLY A 303 11.86 -19.25 33.96
CA GLY A 303 11.18 -19.35 35.25
C GLY A 303 10.00 -20.33 35.33
N GLY A 304 9.81 -21.20 34.33
CA GLY A 304 9.27 -22.55 34.59
C GLY A 304 8.06 -23.06 33.79
N SER A 305 8.33 -24.14 33.06
CA SER A 305 7.47 -25.34 32.90
C SER A 305 6.12 -25.24 32.17
N PHE A 306 6.09 -25.85 30.98
CA PHE A 306 4.99 -26.10 30.03
C PHE A 306 3.67 -26.73 30.57
N ILE A 307 3.53 -27.02 31.87
CA ILE A 307 2.28 -27.57 32.44
C ILE A 307 1.77 -26.63 33.53
N GLY A 308 0.67 -25.95 33.22
CA GLY A 308 0.26 -24.71 33.85
C GLY A 308 0.15 -24.72 35.37
N THR A 309 0.76 -23.69 35.98
CA THR A 309 0.44 -23.20 37.32
C THR A 309 0.18 -21.70 37.19
N PRO A 310 -1.02 -21.18 37.51
CA PRO A 310 -1.24 -19.74 37.54
C PRO A 310 -0.36 -19.13 38.64
N CYS A 311 0.24 -17.97 38.37
CA CYS A 311 1.25 -17.31 39.21
C CYS A 311 0.89 -17.38 40.72
N SER A 312 1.58 -18.24 41.47
CA SER A 312 1.26 -18.52 42.86
C SER A 312 2.51 -18.48 43.74
N GLU A 313 2.46 -17.61 44.74
CA GLU A 313 3.52 -17.38 45.73
C GLU A 313 3.77 -18.63 46.60
N SER A 314 5.03 -19.03 46.81
CA SER A 314 5.50 -19.76 48.01
C SER A 314 7.03 -19.88 48.09
N SER A 315 7.61 -19.55 49.23
CA SER A 315 9.05 -19.62 49.51
C SER A 315 9.56 -21.02 49.93
N SER A 316 10.90 -21.14 50.06
CA SER A 316 11.71 -22.27 50.58
C SER A 316 12.02 -23.42 49.59
N GLY A 317 13.22 -24.02 49.57
CA GLY A 317 14.48 -23.72 50.28
C GLY A 317 15.50 -24.88 50.23
N SER A 318 16.80 -24.56 50.42
CA SER A 318 17.95 -25.46 50.73
C SER A 318 18.64 -26.28 49.61
N GLU A 319 19.86 -25.82 49.29
CA GLU A 319 21.17 -26.54 49.22
C GLU A 319 21.24 -28.06 48.95
N SER A 320 22.11 -28.47 48.02
CA SER A 320 23.25 -29.40 48.25
C SER A 320 24.16 -29.59 47.01
N ASP A 321 25.45 -29.84 47.24
CA ASP A 321 26.52 -30.07 46.25
C ASP A 321 26.43 -31.44 45.50
N ASP A 322 27.06 -31.56 44.31
CA ASP A 322 28.40 -32.20 44.13
C ASP A 322 28.83 -32.15 42.63
N ALA A 323 30.05 -32.59 42.31
CA ALA A 323 30.83 -32.14 41.15
C ALA A 323 31.03 -33.17 40.01
N GLY A 324 31.36 -32.63 38.83
CA GLY A 324 32.59 -33.06 38.13
C GLY A 324 32.51 -33.61 36.69
N THR A 325 33.60 -33.33 35.96
CA THR A 325 34.20 -34.16 34.87
C THR A 325 33.97 -33.74 33.40
N THR A 326 34.88 -32.87 32.93
CA THR A 326 35.74 -33.03 31.71
C THR A 326 35.13 -33.17 30.30
N ALA A 327 35.51 -32.23 29.41
CA ALA A 327 35.45 -32.33 27.93
C ALA A 327 36.66 -33.13 27.36
N PRO A 328 37.02 -33.16 26.04
CA PRO A 328 36.33 -32.70 24.82
C PRO A 328 36.36 -33.72 23.64
N THR A 329 35.68 -33.40 22.52
CA THR A 329 35.90 -33.78 21.08
C THR A 329 34.54 -33.80 20.35
N GLY A 330 34.41 -33.59 19.03
CA GLY A 330 35.40 -33.29 17.98
C GLY A 330 34.67 -32.90 16.67
N ILE A 331 35.41 -32.39 15.68
CA ILE A 331 34.90 -31.76 14.44
C ILE A 331 34.53 -32.81 13.39
N THR A 332 33.47 -32.59 12.58
CA THR A 332 33.42 -33.09 11.18
C THR A 332 32.51 -32.23 10.30
N GLU A 333 32.98 -31.88 9.10
CA GLU A 333 32.26 -31.17 8.04
C GLU A 333 31.66 -32.14 6.99
N ALA A 334 31.00 -31.55 5.97
CA ALA A 334 30.58 -32.13 4.67
C ALA A 334 29.30 -32.98 4.67
N SER A 335 28.47 -33.00 3.61
CA SER A 335 28.31 -32.13 2.41
C SER A 335 27.04 -32.58 1.65
N GLU A 336 26.44 -31.69 0.85
CA GLU A 336 25.50 -32.00 -0.26
C GLU A 336 24.18 -32.73 0.15
N GLY A 337 23.01 -32.58 -0.49
CA GLY A 337 22.62 -31.90 -1.73
C GLY A 337 21.63 -32.78 -2.52
N SER A 338 20.34 -32.44 -2.55
CA SER A 338 19.32 -32.80 -3.59
C SER A 338 17.89 -32.48 -3.10
N THR A 339 17.06 -31.66 -3.78
CA THR A 339 16.21 -31.92 -4.97
C THR A 339 15.23 -33.12 -4.93
N SER A 340 13.93 -32.83 -4.72
CA SER A 340 12.72 -33.34 -5.43
C SER A 340 11.48 -33.08 -4.54
N SER A 341 10.47 -32.28 -4.89
CA SER A 341 9.51 -32.28 -6.01
C SER A 341 8.41 -33.37 -5.94
N SER A 342 7.17 -32.89 -5.64
CA SER A 342 5.86 -33.48 -6.00
C SER A 342 5.34 -34.69 -5.19
N PRO A 343 4.02 -35.02 -5.23
CA PRO A 343 2.87 -34.30 -5.82
C PRO A 343 1.66 -34.08 -4.87
N MET A 344 0.65 -33.37 -5.37
CA MET A 344 -0.73 -33.38 -4.86
C MET A 344 -1.30 -34.81 -4.74
N GLN A 345 -2.16 -35.05 -3.75
CA GLN A 345 -3.03 -36.22 -3.71
C GLN A 345 -4.47 -35.79 -3.40
N THR A 346 -5.35 -35.97 -4.38
CA THR A 346 -6.80 -35.88 -4.23
C THR A 346 -7.33 -37.16 -3.58
N GLY A 347 -8.07 -37.05 -2.49
CA GLY A 347 -8.78 -38.16 -1.83
C GLY A 347 -10.16 -37.68 -1.38
N ASP A 348 -11.20 -38.29 -1.96
CA ASP A 348 -12.60 -38.08 -1.63
C ASP A 348 -13.06 -39.11 -0.56
N ASP A 349 -14.34 -39.04 -0.20
CA ASP A 349 -15.13 -39.97 0.63
C ASP A 349 -15.03 -39.89 2.17
N GLY A 350 -16.23 -39.77 2.77
CA GLY A 350 -16.58 -40.57 3.95
C GLY A 350 -16.68 -39.81 5.28
N GLY A 351 -17.79 -39.11 5.51
CA GLY A 351 -18.10 -38.58 6.84
C GLY A 351 -18.64 -39.64 7.81
N ASP A 352 -18.37 -39.45 9.10
CA ASP A 352 -19.38 -39.69 10.14
C ASP A 352 -19.28 -38.61 11.22
N SER A 353 -20.41 -38.40 11.89
CA SER A 353 -20.71 -37.32 12.82
C SER A 353 -20.08 -37.50 14.20
N LEU A 354 -19.66 -36.39 14.83
CA LEU A 354 -19.71 -36.18 16.29
C LEU A 354 -19.68 -34.69 16.64
N GLU A 355 -20.43 -34.33 17.68
CA GLU A 355 -20.94 -33.00 18.04
C GLU A 355 -19.90 -32.00 18.59
N GLY A 356 -20.11 -30.68 18.41
CA GLY A 356 -19.36 -29.66 19.17
C GLY A 356 -19.51 -28.18 18.75
N CYS A 357 -20.45 -27.46 19.38
CA CYS A 357 -20.49 -25.98 19.51
C CYS A 357 -20.42 -25.09 18.24
N ALA A 358 -21.59 -24.78 17.67
CA ALA A 358 -21.78 -23.62 16.80
C ALA A 358 -22.44 -22.46 17.57
N CYS A 359 -21.92 -21.23 17.42
CA CYS A 359 -22.55 -20.02 17.96
C CYS A 359 -23.71 -19.55 17.07
N THR A 360 -24.93 -19.56 17.63
CA THR A 360 -26.14 -19.12 16.94
C THR A 360 -26.28 -17.60 16.91
N SER A 361 -26.51 -17.02 15.73
CA SER A 361 -27.04 -15.66 15.58
C SER A 361 -28.51 -15.72 15.18
N ASP A 362 -29.41 -15.53 16.14
CA ASP A 362 -30.86 -15.50 15.90
C ASP A 362 -31.28 -14.26 15.10
N ARG A 363 -31.87 -14.48 13.92
CA ARG A 363 -32.95 -13.60 13.45
C ARG A 363 -33.92 -14.33 12.51
N ALA A 364 -35.10 -14.65 13.05
CA ALA A 364 -36.15 -15.35 12.32
C ALA A 364 -36.81 -14.48 11.22
N PRO A 365 -37.30 -15.07 10.11
CA PRO A 365 -38.00 -14.37 9.05
C PRO A 365 -39.52 -14.30 9.29
N SER A 366 -40.16 -13.21 8.86
CA SER A 366 -41.63 -13.18 8.72
C SER A 366 -42.10 -12.26 7.58
N SER A 367 -42.45 -12.89 6.46
CA SER A 367 -43.65 -12.63 5.62
C SER A 367 -44.26 -11.23 5.49
N GLY A 368 -44.62 -10.84 4.26
CA GLY A 368 -45.88 -10.09 4.07
C GLY A 368 -45.90 -9.07 2.93
N ALA A 369 -46.23 -9.53 1.72
CA ALA A 369 -46.46 -8.74 0.51
C ALA A 369 -47.29 -7.46 0.68
N TRP A 370 -46.67 -6.31 0.35
CA TRP A 370 -47.25 -4.97 0.05
C TRP A 370 -46.12 -4.10 -0.55
N MET A 371 -46.27 -3.23 -1.56
CA MET A 371 -47.35 -2.92 -2.52
C MET A 371 -46.76 -2.73 -3.94
N LEU A 372 -47.48 -3.15 -4.98
CA LEU A 372 -47.31 -2.64 -6.36
C LEU A 372 -48.30 -1.48 -6.58
N ALA A 373 -47.85 -0.22 -6.47
CA ALA A 373 -48.46 0.96 -7.11
C ALA A 373 -47.76 2.25 -6.69
N MET A 374 -47.01 2.91 -7.59
CA MET A 374 -46.93 4.38 -7.70
C MET A 374 -46.11 4.78 -8.96
N CYS A 375 -46.58 4.40 -10.14
CA CYS A 375 -46.18 5.05 -11.38
C CYS A 375 -47.30 5.98 -11.86
N GLY A 376 -46.98 7.28 -11.94
CA GLY A 376 -47.79 8.28 -12.63
C GLY A 376 -48.70 9.12 -11.74
N LEU A 377 -48.31 10.40 -11.53
CA LEU A 377 -49.14 11.62 -11.67
C LEU A 377 -48.42 12.85 -11.10
N ALA A 378 -47.56 13.51 -11.90
CA ALA A 378 -47.04 14.85 -11.58
C ALA A 378 -46.60 15.67 -12.81
N LEU A 379 -47.28 15.53 -13.96
CA LEU A 379 -47.14 16.50 -15.05
C LEU A 379 -48.16 17.64 -14.86
N ALA A 380 -47.67 18.88 -15.10
CA ALA A 380 -48.39 20.15 -15.11
C ALA A 380 -48.83 20.77 -13.75
N ARG A 381 -48.05 21.76 -13.28
CA ARG A 381 -48.37 23.18 -13.59
C ARG A 381 -47.22 24.15 -13.31
N ARG A 382 -46.85 24.93 -14.34
CA ARG A 382 -45.97 26.11 -14.23
C ARG A 382 -46.65 27.22 -13.42
N ARG A 383 -45.87 27.98 -12.63
CA ARG A 383 -45.79 29.46 -12.71
C ARG A 383 -44.60 30.01 -11.90
N PRO A 384 -43.96 31.11 -12.34
CA PRO A 384 -42.73 31.63 -11.73
C PRO A 384 -43.01 32.51 -10.50
N ARG A 385 -42.01 32.64 -9.61
CA ARG A 385 -41.96 33.68 -8.57
C ARG A 385 -40.98 34.80 -8.97
N PRO A 386 -41.21 36.05 -8.53
CA PRO A 386 -40.55 37.22 -9.11
C PRO A 386 -39.21 37.55 -8.43
N ARG A 387 -38.34 38.24 -9.17
CA ARG A 387 -37.19 38.98 -8.62
C ARG A 387 -37.71 40.17 -7.79
N CYS A 388 -37.21 40.33 -6.57
CA CYS A 388 -37.20 41.62 -5.89
C CYS A 388 -35.79 42.20 -5.96
N SER A 389 -35.65 43.33 -6.65
CA SER A 389 -34.48 44.20 -6.57
C SER A 389 -34.66 45.19 -5.42
N VAL A 390 -33.60 45.47 -4.67
CA VAL A 390 -33.45 46.76 -3.98
C VAL A 390 -32.17 47.41 -4.50
N ARG A 391 -32.27 48.67 -4.93
CA ARG A 391 -31.14 49.55 -5.21
C ARG A 391 -30.92 50.43 -3.98
N SER A 392 -29.67 50.62 -3.61
CA SER A 392 -29.01 51.94 -3.50
C SER A 392 -27.54 51.74 -3.16
#